data_AF-G3AAP5-F1
#
_entry.id   AF-G3AAP5-F1
#
_cell.length_a   1.000
_cell.length_b   1.000
_cell.length_c   1.000
_cell.angle_alpha   90.00
_cell.angle_beta   90.00
_cell.angle_gamma   90.00
#
_symmetry.space_group_name_H-M   'P 1'
#
loop_
_entity.id
_entity.type
_entity.pdbx_description
1 polymer ?
#
loop_
_entity_poly.entity_id
_entity_poly.type
_entity_poly.pdbx_seq_one_letter_code
_entity_poly.pdbx_strand_id
1 'polypeptide(L)'
;MKKPVLPTIAAYFLLLTATSALLTLYRMRVAGYAWNAPLIPHSSLSIRSQWLWVAGAAGANVGIAIALMRGWSWAKPLLFASLVVNEAVGLFTSETNLLAILLGLAFAAVPAIMVVLSRIEAPSRRTERIGRWAAARRAIGLCFYWAAAFVLFVVLTSLFSGNTPPGATGSDAGAGLFVVAALAIMLAGGAVIGTFSVAAREAALVLISLPSYLIVYCIWTYLSLKLVYPKHPWHFQWDDTGVWLAMLGMGGFGLMAVAEQREAT
;
A
#
# COMPACT_ATOMS: atom_id res chain seq x y z
N MET A 1 11.84 -22.27 -5.88
CA MET A 1 11.23 -22.37 -4.53
C MET A 1 10.33 -21.15 -4.32
N LYS A 2 9.10 -21.37 -3.86
CA LYS A 2 8.05 -20.34 -3.73
C LYS A 2 8.43 -19.33 -2.63
N LYS A 3 8.44 -18.02 -2.94
CA LYS A 3 8.46 -16.99 -1.88
C LYS A 3 7.17 -17.11 -1.05
N PRO A 4 7.22 -16.98 0.28
CA PRO A 4 6.01 -16.99 1.09
C PRO A 4 5.15 -15.78 0.73
N VAL A 5 3.87 -16.05 0.43
CA VAL A 5 2.93 -15.07 -0.12
C VAL A 5 2.61 -14.00 0.92
N LEU A 6 2.27 -14.40 2.16
CA LEU A 6 1.85 -13.49 3.23
C LEU A 6 2.92 -12.46 3.66
N PRO A 7 4.20 -12.81 3.89
CA PRO A 7 5.23 -11.81 4.20
C PRO A 7 5.48 -10.82 3.06
N THR A 8 5.30 -11.27 1.81
CA THR A 8 5.44 -10.39 0.64
C THR A 8 4.28 -9.40 0.56
N ILE A 9 3.05 -9.88 0.78
CA ILE A 9 1.86 -9.02 0.88
C ILE A 9 2.01 -8.03 2.04
N ALA A 10 2.48 -8.48 3.22
CA ALA A 10 2.74 -7.59 4.35
C ALA A 10 3.76 -6.49 4.02
N ALA A 11 4.84 -6.84 3.30
CA ALA A 11 5.80 -5.86 2.82
C ALA A 11 5.17 -4.88 1.82
N TYR A 12 4.27 -5.34 0.94
CA TYR A 12 3.55 -4.46 0.01
C TYR A 12 2.58 -3.53 0.74
N PHE A 13 1.91 -4.01 1.79
CA PHE A 13 1.08 -3.17 2.66
C PHE A 13 1.90 -2.04 3.29
N LEU A 14 3.09 -2.34 3.82
CA LEU A 14 3.97 -1.31 4.39
C LEU A 14 4.43 -0.30 3.35
N LEU A 15 4.77 -0.75 2.13
CA LEU A 15 5.12 0.15 1.03
C LEU A 15 3.93 1.04 0.63
N LEU A 16 2.72 0.49 0.54
CA LEU A 16 1.52 1.26 0.24
C LEU A 16 1.18 2.26 1.34
N THR A 17 1.37 1.90 2.62
CA THR A 17 1.28 2.86 3.75
C THR A 17 2.30 3.98 3.62
N ALA A 18 3.56 3.68 3.28
CA ALA A 18 4.57 4.70 3.05
C ALA A 18 4.21 5.59 1.85
N THR A 19 3.74 5.01 0.75
CA THR A 19 3.26 5.73 -0.44
C THR A 19 2.11 6.66 -0.10
N SER A 20 1.13 6.21 0.68
CA SER A 20 0.00 7.02 1.13
C SER A 20 0.45 8.23 1.96
N ALA A 21 1.36 8.02 2.91
CA ALA A 21 1.96 9.09 3.71
C ALA A 21 2.73 10.08 2.83
N LEU A 22 3.62 9.60 1.95
CA LEU A 22 4.40 10.45 1.04
C LEU A 22 3.52 11.24 0.07
N LEU A 23 2.45 10.63 -0.46
CA LEU A 23 1.49 11.32 -1.31
C LEU A 23 0.77 12.44 -0.55
N THR A 24 0.39 12.19 0.70
CA THR A 24 -0.22 13.20 1.58
C THR A 24 0.74 14.36 1.81
N LEU A 25 1.99 14.08 2.18
CA LEU A 25 3.04 15.09 2.37
C LEU A 25 3.28 15.90 1.09
N TYR A 26 3.32 15.23 -0.07
CA TYR A 26 3.47 15.89 -1.38
C TYR A 26 2.28 16.81 -1.70
N ARG A 27 1.04 16.32 -1.56
CA ARG A 27 -0.17 17.12 -1.82
C ARG A 27 -0.23 18.35 -0.92
N MET A 28 0.03 18.19 0.37
CA MET A 28 0.08 19.29 1.33
C MET A 28 1.20 20.29 1.03
N ARG A 29 2.36 19.82 0.55
CA ARG A 29 3.45 20.69 0.10
C ARG A 29 3.08 21.51 -1.13
N VAL A 30 2.50 20.87 -2.15
CA VAL A 30 2.05 21.56 -3.38
C VAL A 30 0.94 22.58 -3.06
N ALA A 31 0.07 22.28 -2.11
CA ALA A 31 -0.99 23.18 -1.66
C ALA A 31 -0.50 24.32 -0.72
N GLY A 32 0.80 24.40 -0.40
CA GLY A 32 1.35 25.47 0.45
C GLY A 32 1.11 25.27 1.96
N TYR A 33 0.56 24.13 2.38
CA TYR A 33 0.27 23.81 3.77
C TYR A 33 1.41 23.09 4.49
N ALA A 34 2.51 22.79 3.79
CA ALA A 34 3.66 22.12 4.38
C ALA A 34 4.22 22.88 5.59
N TRP A 35 4.43 22.14 6.68
CA TRP A 35 4.97 22.64 7.95
C TRP A 35 4.11 23.67 8.69
N ASN A 36 2.98 24.07 8.12
CA ASN A 36 2.10 25.12 8.63
C ASN A 36 0.71 24.60 9.01
N ALA A 37 0.30 23.44 8.47
CA ALA A 37 -0.94 22.77 8.85
C ALA A 37 -0.67 21.50 9.67
N PRO A 38 -1.49 21.22 10.70
CA PRO A 38 -1.43 19.96 11.43
C PRO A 38 -1.78 18.78 10.52
N LEU A 39 -1.07 17.66 10.69
CA LEU A 39 -1.32 16.39 9.97
C LEU A 39 -2.13 15.41 10.83
N ILE A 40 -1.97 15.49 12.15
CA ILE A 40 -2.62 14.61 13.11
C ILE A 40 -3.67 15.45 13.84
N PRO A 41 -4.97 15.20 13.61
CA PRO A 41 -6.04 15.91 14.30
C PRO A 41 -5.90 15.76 15.81
N HIS A 42 -6.11 16.85 16.55
CA HIS A 42 -6.09 16.86 18.03
C HIS A 42 -4.79 16.33 18.65
N SER A 43 -3.66 16.46 17.97
CA SER A 43 -2.36 16.12 18.56
C SER A 43 -1.73 17.31 19.28
N SER A 44 -1.17 17.06 20.47
CA SER A 44 -0.37 18.01 21.25
C SER A 44 1.05 18.19 20.70
N LEU A 45 1.47 17.38 19.71
CA LEU A 45 2.75 17.57 19.03
C LEU A 45 2.77 18.87 18.24
N SER A 46 3.93 19.54 18.26
CA SER A 46 4.17 20.67 17.36
C SER A 46 3.98 20.26 15.90
N ILE A 47 3.49 21.18 15.06
CA ILE A 47 3.24 20.90 13.63
C ILE A 47 4.49 20.30 12.98
N ARG A 48 5.68 20.88 13.19
CA ARG A 48 6.93 20.36 12.64
C ARG A 48 7.23 18.94 13.10
N SER A 49 6.98 18.63 14.37
CA SER A 49 7.15 17.27 14.91
C SER A 49 6.20 16.28 14.26
N GLN A 50 4.93 16.65 14.00
CA GLN A 50 3.98 15.78 13.29
C GLN A 50 4.46 15.45 11.89
N TRP A 51 4.95 16.45 11.14
CA TRP A 51 5.50 16.27 9.80
C TRP A 51 6.73 15.36 9.78
N LEU A 52 7.68 15.58 10.70
CA LEU A 52 8.86 14.72 10.84
C LEU A 52 8.47 13.30 11.25
N TRP A 53 7.47 13.15 12.12
CA TRP A 53 6.99 11.84 12.56
C TRP A 53 6.40 11.04 11.40
N VAL A 54 5.49 11.65 10.63
CA VAL A 54 4.86 11.00 9.46
C VAL A 54 5.91 10.63 8.41
N ALA A 55 6.87 11.52 8.13
CA ALA A 55 7.97 11.25 7.20
C ALA A 55 8.89 10.12 7.71
N GLY A 56 9.23 10.13 9.00
CA GLY A 56 10.03 9.11 9.66
C GLY A 56 9.35 7.75 9.67
N ALA A 57 8.05 7.70 9.98
CA ALA A 57 7.24 6.49 9.95
C ALA A 57 7.13 5.91 8.52
N ALA A 58 6.97 6.77 7.51
CA ALA A 58 6.99 6.34 6.10
C ALA A 58 8.36 5.72 5.73
N GLY A 59 9.47 6.34 6.14
CA GLY A 59 10.82 5.81 5.96
C GLY A 59 11.02 4.46 6.67
N ALA A 60 10.54 4.33 7.91
CA ALA A 60 10.59 3.09 8.67
C ALA A 60 9.81 1.96 7.98
N ASN A 61 8.61 2.25 7.47
CA ASN A 61 7.80 1.28 6.73
C ASN A 61 8.51 0.77 5.47
N VAL A 62 9.19 1.64 4.72
CA VAL A 62 10.03 1.24 3.57
C VAL A 62 11.17 0.33 4.02
N GLY A 63 11.88 0.70 5.09
CA GLY A 63 12.97 -0.10 5.65
C GLY A 63 12.53 -1.49 6.09
N ILE A 64 11.40 -1.58 6.81
CA ILE A 64 10.80 -2.86 7.25
C ILE A 64 10.36 -3.68 6.05
N ALA A 65 9.70 -3.08 5.07
CA ALA A 65 9.27 -3.78 3.87
C ALA A 65 10.45 -4.41 3.13
N ILE A 66 11.54 -3.66 2.95
CA ILE A 66 12.78 -4.17 2.34
C ILE A 66 13.33 -5.32 3.18
N ALA A 67 13.41 -5.16 4.50
CA ALA A 67 13.89 -6.20 5.41
C ALA A 67 13.06 -7.49 5.32
N LEU A 68 11.72 -7.37 5.25
CA LEU A 68 10.80 -8.49 5.06
C LEU A 68 11.00 -9.16 3.70
N MET A 69 11.09 -8.39 2.62
CA MET A 69 11.34 -8.93 1.28
C MET A 69 12.70 -9.63 1.14
N ARG A 70 13.70 -9.16 1.90
CA ARG A 70 15.04 -9.76 1.96
C ARG A 70 15.14 -10.93 2.94
N GLY A 71 14.10 -11.19 3.73
CA GLY A 71 14.09 -12.27 4.72
C GLY A 71 15.06 -12.04 5.88
N TRP A 72 15.32 -10.77 6.25
CA TRP A 72 16.20 -10.45 7.37
C TRP A 72 15.54 -10.82 8.71
N SER A 73 16.30 -11.43 9.61
CA SER A 73 15.80 -11.93 10.90
C SER A 73 15.23 -10.82 11.80
N TRP A 74 15.75 -9.60 11.67
CA TRP A 74 15.31 -8.44 12.43
C TRP A 74 14.06 -7.73 11.85
N ALA A 75 13.55 -8.17 10.70
CA ALA A 75 12.38 -7.54 10.08
C ALA A 75 11.11 -7.66 10.95
N LYS A 76 10.87 -8.85 11.52
CA LYS A 76 9.72 -9.10 12.41
C LYS A 76 9.78 -8.26 13.69
N PRO A 77 10.87 -8.30 14.50
CA PRO A 77 10.92 -7.49 15.72
C PRO A 77 10.86 -5.99 15.42
N LEU A 78 11.44 -5.52 14.29
CA LEU A 78 11.37 -4.10 13.92
C LEU A 78 9.95 -3.67 13.51
N LEU A 79 9.17 -4.55 12.87
CA LEU A 79 7.75 -4.32 12.59
C LEU A 79 6.94 -4.13 13.89
N PHE A 80 7.10 -5.02 14.87
CA PHE A 80 6.41 -4.89 16.15
C PHE A 80 6.88 -3.67 16.95
N ALA A 81 8.19 -3.39 16.98
CA ALA A 81 8.72 -2.21 17.63
C ALA A 81 8.15 -0.93 16.99
N SER A 82 8.09 -0.87 15.66
CA SER A 82 7.51 0.26 14.94
C SER A 82 6.02 0.44 15.24
N LEU A 83 5.26 -0.66 15.31
CA LEU A 83 3.85 -0.62 15.72
C LEU A 83 3.70 -0.04 17.13
N VAL A 84 4.40 -0.60 18.11
CA VAL A 84 4.33 -0.14 19.51
C VAL A 84 4.73 1.32 19.65
N VAL A 85 5.80 1.75 18.97
CA VAL A 85 6.27 3.13 19.03
C VAL A 85 5.25 4.11 18.42
N ASN A 86 4.67 3.79 17.27
CA ASN A 86 3.65 4.64 16.64
C ASN A 86 2.39 4.76 17.51
N GLU A 87 1.92 3.64 18.07
CA GLU A 87 0.74 3.62 18.92
C GLU A 87 0.98 4.31 20.26
N ALA A 88 2.16 4.14 20.86
CA ALA A 88 2.55 4.87 22.07
C ALA A 88 2.57 6.38 21.81
N VAL A 89 3.15 6.83 20.70
CA VAL A 89 3.11 8.25 20.34
C VAL A 89 1.67 8.72 20.11
N GLY A 90 0.83 7.93 19.44
CA GLY A 90 -0.60 8.23 19.32
C GLY A 90 -1.29 8.39 20.67
N LEU A 91 -1.09 7.44 21.59
CA LEU A 91 -1.68 7.45 22.94
C LEU A 91 -1.23 8.64 23.79
N PHE A 92 0.05 9.00 23.75
CA PHE A 92 0.60 10.07 24.60
C PHE A 92 0.43 11.47 24.01
N THR A 93 0.17 11.58 22.71
CA THR A 93 0.10 12.88 22.03
C THR A 93 -1.27 13.21 21.48
N SER A 94 -2.19 12.26 21.39
CA SER A 94 -3.51 12.51 20.85
C SER A 94 -4.51 12.80 21.96
N GLU A 95 -5.20 13.93 21.83
CA GLU A 95 -6.39 14.29 22.64
C GLU A 95 -7.67 13.69 22.03
N THR A 96 -7.55 12.80 21.04
CA THR A 96 -8.69 12.13 20.41
C THR A 96 -9.34 11.09 21.32
N ASN A 97 -10.61 10.80 21.05
CA ASN A 97 -11.33 9.70 21.67
C ASN A 97 -10.60 8.35 21.48
N LEU A 98 -10.64 7.48 22.50
CA LEU A 98 -10.07 6.13 22.52
C LEU A 98 -10.43 5.30 21.28
N LEU A 99 -11.63 5.50 20.75
CA LEU A 99 -12.11 4.79 19.56
C LEU A 99 -11.24 5.11 18.32
N ALA A 100 -10.77 6.35 18.16
CA ALA A 100 -9.88 6.72 17.06
C ALA A 100 -8.50 6.04 17.18
N ILE A 101 -8.01 5.89 18.41
CA ILE A 101 -6.74 5.21 18.71
C ILE A 101 -6.86 3.71 18.42
N LEU A 102 -7.93 3.06 18.91
CA LEU A 102 -8.18 1.64 18.66
C LEU A 102 -8.35 1.33 17.16
N LEU A 103 -9.01 2.23 16.45
CA LEU A 103 -9.14 2.10 15.01
C LEU A 103 -7.76 2.20 14.32
N GLY A 104 -6.88 3.09 14.80
CA GLY A 104 -5.52 3.27 14.27
C GLY A 104 -4.68 2.03 14.45
N LEU A 105 -4.72 1.47 15.66
CA LEU A 105 -4.11 0.19 16.00
C LEU A 105 -4.63 -0.95 15.10
N ALA A 106 -5.94 -1.02 14.87
CA ALA A 106 -6.53 -2.06 14.02
C ALA A 106 -5.97 -2.00 12.58
N PHE A 107 -5.81 -0.80 12.02
CA PHE A 107 -5.20 -0.60 10.70
C PHE A 107 -3.71 -0.97 10.70
N ALA A 108 -2.95 -0.45 11.68
CA ALA A 108 -1.50 -0.65 11.76
C ALA A 108 -1.10 -2.10 12.09
N ALA A 109 -1.99 -2.86 12.74
CA ALA A 109 -1.76 -4.27 13.08
C ALA A 109 -1.87 -5.22 11.86
N VAL A 110 -2.51 -4.82 10.76
CA VAL A 110 -2.77 -5.71 9.61
C VAL A 110 -1.48 -6.37 9.07
N PRO A 111 -0.38 -5.64 8.79
CA PRO A 111 0.86 -6.26 8.32
C PRO A 111 1.49 -7.18 9.38
N ALA A 112 1.36 -6.83 10.66
CA ALA A 112 1.86 -7.66 11.77
C ALA A 112 1.10 -8.99 11.87
N ILE A 113 -0.23 -8.95 11.78
CA ILE A 113 -1.09 -10.13 11.75
C ILE A 113 -0.72 -11.04 10.57
N MET A 114 -0.53 -10.49 9.36
CA MET A 114 -0.11 -11.26 8.19
C MET A 114 1.24 -11.97 8.42
N VAL A 115 2.20 -11.30 9.06
CA VAL A 115 3.53 -11.87 9.37
C VAL A 115 3.45 -12.93 10.47
N VAL A 116 2.54 -12.81 11.44
CA VAL A 116 2.30 -13.83 12.48
C VAL A 116 1.62 -15.06 11.90
N LEU A 117 0.60 -14.86 11.05
CA LEU A 117 -0.12 -15.95 10.40
C LEU A 117 0.72 -16.68 9.34
N SER A 118 1.80 -16.06 8.86
CA SER A 118 2.74 -16.75 7.97
C SER A 118 3.43 -17.90 8.72
N ARG A 119 3.35 -19.12 8.17
CA ARG A 119 4.09 -20.27 8.69
C ARG A 119 5.59 -19.92 8.76
N ILE A 120 6.29 -20.42 9.78
CA ILE A 120 7.75 -20.30 9.93
C ILE A 120 8.39 -21.13 8.82
N GLU A 121 8.42 -20.58 7.61
CA GLU A 121 9.17 -21.16 6.51
C GLU A 121 10.55 -20.53 6.56
N ALA A 122 11.56 -21.38 6.79
CA ALA A 122 12.95 -20.99 6.85
C ALA A 122 13.29 -20.09 5.65
N PRO A 123 14.06 -19.00 5.86
CA PRO A 123 14.40 -18.08 4.80
C PRO A 123 14.97 -18.89 3.64
N SER A 124 14.31 -18.85 2.48
CA SER A 124 14.83 -19.49 1.29
C SER A 124 16.13 -18.77 0.94
N ARG A 125 17.27 -19.31 1.40
CA ARG A 125 18.60 -18.94 0.93
C ARG A 125 18.70 -19.34 -0.54
N ARG A 126 18.12 -18.52 -1.42
CA ARG A 126 18.34 -18.56 -2.86
C ARG A 126 18.43 -17.13 -3.37
N THR A 127 19.59 -16.53 -3.11
CA THR A 127 20.30 -15.87 -4.20
C THR A 127 20.64 -16.97 -5.22
N GLU A 128 19.65 -17.40 -6.01
CA GLU A 128 19.97 -17.99 -7.31
C GLU A 128 20.87 -16.98 -8.00
N ARG A 129 21.98 -17.44 -8.58
CA ARG A 129 22.86 -16.65 -9.45
C ARG A 129 22.07 -16.25 -10.69
N ILE A 130 21.09 -15.38 -10.52
CA ILE A 130 20.46 -14.63 -11.59
C ILE A 130 21.60 -13.79 -12.16
N GLY A 131 21.93 -13.98 -13.44
CA GLY A 131 22.93 -13.16 -14.12
C GLY A 131 22.61 -11.67 -13.89
N ARG A 132 23.64 -10.83 -13.74
CA ARG A 132 23.47 -9.38 -13.44
C ARG A 132 22.44 -8.72 -14.34
N TRP A 133 22.38 -9.12 -15.61
CA TRP A 133 21.41 -8.66 -16.59
C TRP A 133 19.96 -9.07 -16.27
N ALA A 134 19.72 -10.33 -15.94
CA ALA A 134 18.38 -10.80 -15.57
C ALA A 134 17.91 -10.19 -14.23
N ALA A 135 18.84 -9.89 -13.31
CA ALA A 135 18.54 -9.18 -12.08
C ALA A 135 18.15 -7.72 -12.34
N ALA A 136 18.87 -7.04 -13.25
CA ALA A 136 18.55 -5.69 -13.69
C ALA A 136 17.19 -5.63 -14.39
N ARG A 137 16.92 -6.53 -15.33
CA ARG A 137 15.61 -6.65 -16.00
C ARG A 137 14.48 -6.86 -15.00
N ARG A 138 14.66 -7.75 -14.03
CA ARG A 138 13.66 -7.98 -12.97
C ARG A 138 13.42 -6.73 -12.13
N ALA A 139 14.49 -6.02 -11.74
CA ALA A 139 14.37 -4.79 -10.98
C ALA A 139 13.59 -3.71 -11.75
N ILE A 140 13.93 -3.51 -13.03
CA ILE A 140 13.23 -2.57 -13.92
C ILE A 140 11.75 -2.96 -14.03
N GLY A 141 11.44 -4.24 -14.31
CA GLY A 141 10.06 -4.71 -14.41
C GLY A 141 9.26 -4.51 -13.12
N LEU A 142 9.87 -4.71 -11.95
CA LEU A 142 9.26 -4.40 -10.66
C LEU A 142 9.01 -2.88 -10.49
N CYS A 143 9.89 -2.02 -11.00
CA CYS A 143 9.64 -0.57 -11.00
C CYS A 143 8.39 -0.22 -11.84
N PHE A 144 8.18 -0.85 -12.98
CA PHE A 144 6.94 -0.70 -13.76
C PHE A 144 5.71 -1.17 -12.97
N TYR A 145 5.81 -2.29 -12.26
CA TYR A 145 4.69 -2.78 -11.44
C TYR A 145 4.34 -1.82 -10.30
N TRP A 146 5.35 -1.24 -9.64
CA TRP A 146 5.14 -0.22 -8.62
C TRP A 146 4.63 1.10 -9.18
N ALA A 147 5.06 1.49 -10.39
CA ALA A 147 4.50 2.65 -11.08
C ALA A 147 3.02 2.43 -11.42
N ALA A 148 2.65 1.25 -11.92
CA ALA A 148 1.27 0.86 -12.14
C ALA A 148 0.46 0.86 -10.84
N ALA A 149 0.99 0.26 -9.77
CA ALA A 149 0.36 0.24 -8.46
C ALA A 149 0.14 1.65 -7.90
N PHE A 150 1.09 2.56 -8.11
CA PHE A 150 0.98 3.96 -7.71
C PHE A 150 -0.12 4.69 -8.49
N VAL A 151 -0.20 4.51 -9.81
CA VAL A 151 -1.27 5.09 -10.63
C VAL A 151 -2.63 4.58 -10.16
N LEU A 152 -2.78 3.26 -9.99
CA LEU A 152 -4.02 2.66 -9.48
C LEU A 152 -4.36 3.17 -8.08
N PHE A 153 -3.38 3.28 -7.19
CA PHE A 153 -3.57 3.83 -5.84
C PHE A 153 -4.12 5.26 -5.89
N VAL A 154 -3.51 6.15 -6.69
CA VAL A 154 -3.95 7.54 -6.83
C VAL A 154 -5.35 7.61 -7.44
N VAL A 155 -5.63 6.84 -8.48
CA VAL A 155 -6.92 6.85 -9.18
C VAL A 155 -8.04 6.35 -8.26
N LEU A 156 -7.85 5.21 -7.61
CA LEU A 156 -8.87 4.58 -6.77
C LEU A 156 -9.13 5.36 -5.48
N THR A 157 -8.10 5.97 -4.87
CA THR A 157 -8.31 6.87 -3.72
C THR A 157 -8.99 8.18 -4.12
N SER A 158 -8.75 8.68 -5.33
CA SER A 158 -9.41 9.89 -5.85
C SER A 158 -10.87 9.60 -6.21
N LEU A 159 -11.16 8.44 -6.80
CA LEU A 159 -12.51 7.94 -7.04
C LEU A 159 -13.27 7.82 -5.72
N PHE A 160 -12.70 7.10 -4.75
CA PHE A 160 -13.29 6.93 -3.41
C PHE A 160 -13.63 8.26 -2.72
N SER A 161 -12.73 9.23 -2.77
CA SER A 161 -12.91 10.53 -2.12
C SER A 161 -13.77 11.53 -2.91
N GLY A 162 -14.25 11.17 -4.10
CA GLY A 162 -15.06 12.04 -4.95
C GLY A 162 -14.31 13.28 -5.49
N ASN A 163 -12.98 13.31 -5.40
CA ASN A 163 -12.12 14.44 -5.79
C ASN A 163 -11.62 14.33 -7.24
N THR A 164 -12.35 13.66 -8.13
CA THR A 164 -12.05 13.74 -9.56
C THR A 164 -12.16 15.22 -9.98
N PRO A 165 -11.07 15.85 -10.49
CA PRO A 165 -11.08 17.27 -10.82
C PRO A 165 -12.27 17.62 -11.72
N PRO A 166 -12.99 18.74 -11.48
CA PRO A 166 -14.01 19.20 -12.40
C PRO A 166 -13.33 19.57 -13.73
N GLY A 167 -13.51 18.72 -14.73
CA GLY A 167 -12.83 18.77 -16.04
C GLY A 167 -12.07 17.49 -16.41
N ALA A 168 -11.74 16.65 -15.44
CA ALA A 168 -11.24 15.29 -15.66
C ALA A 168 -12.42 14.31 -15.59
N THR A 169 -13.32 14.36 -16.58
CA THR A 169 -14.35 13.32 -16.84
C THR A 169 -15.06 12.81 -15.58
N GLY A 170 -16.14 13.49 -15.15
CA GLY A 170 -17.01 13.03 -14.05
C GLY A 170 -17.82 11.76 -14.37
N SER A 171 -17.17 10.72 -14.88
CA SER A 171 -17.75 9.43 -15.24
C SER A 171 -16.71 8.33 -15.00
N ASP A 172 -17.17 7.12 -14.65
CA ASP A 172 -16.36 5.89 -14.57
C ASP A 172 -15.38 5.69 -15.73
N ALA A 173 -15.70 6.23 -16.91
CA ALA A 173 -14.85 6.17 -18.10
C ALA A 173 -13.45 6.81 -17.90
N GLY A 174 -13.34 7.86 -17.08
CA GLY A 174 -12.08 8.52 -16.78
C GLY A 174 -11.16 7.67 -15.91
N ALA A 175 -11.72 7.14 -14.82
CA ALA A 175 -11.02 6.20 -13.94
C ALA A 175 -10.62 4.93 -14.70
N GLY A 176 -11.51 4.41 -15.56
CA GLY A 176 -11.25 3.27 -16.42
C GLY A 176 -10.05 3.46 -17.33
N LEU A 177 -9.90 4.64 -17.95
CA LEU A 177 -8.74 4.94 -18.80
C LEU A 177 -7.42 4.85 -18.01
N PHE A 178 -7.37 5.43 -16.80
CA PHE A 178 -6.16 5.37 -15.98
C PHE A 178 -5.89 3.96 -15.43
N VAL A 179 -6.93 3.18 -15.13
CA VAL A 179 -6.78 1.76 -14.78
C VAL A 179 -6.19 0.97 -15.95
N VAL A 180 -6.73 1.14 -17.15
CA VAL A 180 -6.20 0.50 -18.37
C VAL A 180 -4.76 0.92 -18.63
N ALA A 181 -4.44 2.21 -18.50
CA ALA A 181 -3.07 2.70 -18.63
C ALA A 181 -2.12 2.05 -17.60
N ALA A 182 -2.55 1.92 -16.35
CA ALA A 182 -1.76 1.24 -15.33
C ALA A 182 -1.57 -0.25 -15.62
N LEU A 183 -2.60 -0.94 -16.12
CA LEU A 183 -2.49 -2.33 -16.55
C LEU A 183 -1.55 -2.47 -17.75
N ALA A 184 -1.54 -1.52 -18.68
CA ALA A 184 -0.58 -1.48 -19.79
C ALA A 184 0.87 -1.28 -19.30
N ILE A 185 1.10 -0.42 -18.30
CA ILE A 185 2.40 -0.27 -17.63
C ILE A 185 2.82 -1.59 -16.98
N MET A 186 1.89 -2.30 -16.34
CA MET A 186 2.16 -3.62 -15.76
C MET A 186 2.48 -4.65 -16.84
N LEU A 187 1.80 -4.65 -17.99
CA LEU A 187 2.15 -5.51 -19.12
C LEU A 187 3.56 -5.22 -19.65
N ALA A 188 3.93 -3.95 -19.80
CA ALA A 188 5.29 -3.56 -20.19
C ALA A 188 6.32 -4.05 -19.17
N GLY A 189 6.05 -3.92 -17.87
CA GLY A 189 6.90 -4.47 -16.81
C GLY A 189 7.09 -5.99 -16.94
N GLY A 190 6.03 -6.73 -17.26
CA GLY A 190 6.07 -8.18 -17.44
C GLY A 190 6.91 -8.59 -18.65
N ALA A 191 6.81 -7.85 -19.75
CA ALA A 191 7.65 -8.04 -20.92
C ALA A 191 9.15 -7.81 -20.61
N VAL A 192 9.46 -6.81 -19.76
CA VAL A 192 10.84 -6.56 -19.32
C VAL A 192 11.36 -7.72 -18.47
N ILE A 193 10.56 -8.29 -17.56
CA ILE A 193 10.94 -9.46 -16.73
C ILE A 193 11.27 -10.68 -17.62
N GLY A 194 10.48 -10.90 -18.68
CA GLY A 194 10.74 -11.90 -19.72
C GLY A 194 10.31 -13.33 -19.38
N THR A 195 10.19 -13.70 -18.10
CA THR A 195 9.64 -14.99 -17.67
C THR A 195 8.18 -14.84 -17.26
N PHE A 196 7.26 -15.45 -18.02
CA PHE A 196 5.82 -15.29 -17.81
C PHE A 196 5.37 -15.71 -16.40
N SER A 197 5.81 -16.86 -15.89
CA SER A 197 5.41 -17.33 -14.56
C SER A 197 5.82 -16.36 -13.45
N VAL A 198 7.04 -15.83 -13.52
CA VAL A 198 7.55 -14.83 -12.56
C VAL A 198 6.82 -13.51 -12.72
N ALA A 199 6.63 -13.04 -13.95
CA ALA A 199 5.92 -11.79 -14.25
C ALA A 199 4.46 -11.85 -13.77
N ALA A 200 3.74 -12.93 -14.07
CA ALA A 200 2.36 -13.16 -13.67
C ALA A 200 2.23 -13.26 -12.15
N ARG A 201 3.15 -13.94 -11.48
CA ARG A 201 3.16 -14.05 -10.01
C ARG A 201 3.41 -12.72 -9.32
N GLU A 202 4.40 -11.95 -9.77
CA GLU A 202 4.70 -10.64 -9.18
C GLU A 202 3.53 -9.65 -9.46
N ALA A 203 2.90 -9.73 -10.64
CA ALA A 203 1.71 -8.94 -10.97
C ALA A 203 0.52 -9.33 -10.09
N ALA A 204 0.31 -10.63 -9.88
CA ALA A 204 -0.71 -11.16 -8.98
C ALA A 204 -0.52 -10.67 -7.55
N LEU A 205 0.71 -10.71 -7.01
CA LEU A 205 0.98 -10.20 -5.67
C LEU A 205 0.65 -8.72 -5.53
N VAL A 206 0.98 -7.90 -6.53
CA VAL A 206 0.62 -6.47 -6.56
C VAL A 206 -0.90 -6.29 -6.63
N LEU A 207 -1.57 -6.99 -7.55
CA LEU A 207 -3.01 -6.90 -7.77
C LEU A 207 -3.86 -7.53 -6.67
N ILE A 208 -3.29 -8.38 -5.80
CA ILE A 208 -3.95 -8.85 -4.57
C ILE A 208 -3.71 -7.85 -3.44
N SER A 209 -2.46 -7.40 -3.27
CA SER A 209 -2.08 -6.54 -2.15
C SER A 209 -2.70 -5.15 -2.25
N LEU A 210 -2.72 -4.56 -3.43
CA LEU A 210 -3.23 -3.22 -3.66
C LEU A 210 -4.73 -3.09 -3.31
N PRO A 211 -5.66 -3.89 -3.87
CA PRO A 211 -7.06 -3.75 -3.53
C PRO A 211 -7.33 -4.15 -2.08
N SER A 212 -6.66 -5.17 -1.55
CA SER A 212 -6.79 -5.54 -0.13
C SER A 212 -6.39 -4.38 0.78
N TYR A 213 -5.28 -3.72 0.48
CA TYR A 213 -4.83 -2.54 1.21
C TYR A 213 -5.83 -1.38 1.06
N LEU A 214 -6.31 -1.12 -0.16
CA LEU A 214 -7.24 -0.03 -0.44
C LEU A 214 -8.58 -0.23 0.25
N ILE A 215 -9.10 -1.45 0.40
CA ILE A 215 -10.30 -1.72 1.19
C ILE A 215 -10.07 -1.26 2.63
N VAL A 216 -8.97 -1.70 3.26
CA VAL A 216 -8.64 -1.31 4.65
C VAL A 216 -8.43 0.20 4.75
N TYR A 217 -7.74 0.81 3.79
CA TYR A 217 -7.50 2.27 3.73
C TYR A 217 -8.80 3.07 3.57
N CYS A 218 -9.73 2.63 2.72
CA CYS A 218 -11.00 3.31 2.50
C CYS A 218 -11.89 3.21 3.75
N ILE A 219 -11.94 2.04 4.40
CA ILE A 219 -12.67 1.85 5.65
C ILE A 219 -12.08 2.74 6.75
N TRP A 220 -10.76 2.75 6.88
CA TRP A 220 -10.04 3.60 7.83
C TRP A 220 -10.34 5.08 7.60
N THR A 221 -10.21 5.54 6.36
CA THR A 221 -10.49 6.93 5.96
C THR A 221 -11.93 7.32 6.26
N TYR A 222 -12.89 6.48 5.87
CA TYR A 222 -14.32 6.69 6.12
C TYR A 222 -14.62 6.86 7.62
N LEU A 223 -14.17 5.90 8.43
CA LEU A 223 -14.43 5.88 9.86
C LEU A 223 -13.72 7.06 10.55
N SER A 224 -12.45 7.32 10.22
CA SER A 224 -11.68 8.41 10.80
C SER A 224 -12.31 9.78 10.50
N LEU A 225 -12.71 10.03 9.25
CA LEU A 225 -13.34 11.30 8.87
C LEU A 225 -14.73 11.48 9.49
N LYS A 226 -15.51 10.41 9.61
CA LYS A 226 -16.82 10.46 10.31
C LYS A 226 -16.66 10.69 11.81
N LEU A 227 -15.60 10.18 12.43
CA LEU A 227 -15.30 10.42 13.84
C LEU A 227 -14.83 11.84 14.11
N VAL A 228 -13.93 12.38 13.27
CA VAL A 228 -13.35 13.71 13.46
C VAL A 228 -14.31 14.82 12.98
N TYR A 229 -15.02 14.60 11.86
CA TYR A 229 -15.91 15.58 11.23
C TYR A 229 -17.31 15.01 10.98
N PRO A 230 -18.09 14.72 12.05
CA PRO A 230 -19.38 14.00 11.93
C PRO A 230 -20.45 14.78 11.17
N LYS A 231 -20.39 16.12 11.21
CA LYS A 231 -21.38 17.01 10.57
C LYS A 231 -21.04 17.36 9.12
N HIS A 232 -19.87 16.97 8.62
CA HIS A 232 -19.48 17.28 7.25
C HIS A 232 -20.19 16.34 6.26
N PRO A 233 -20.78 16.85 5.16
CA PRO A 233 -21.47 16.05 4.15
C PRO A 233 -20.46 15.34 3.25
N TRP A 234 -19.79 14.32 3.79
CA TRP A 234 -18.87 13.49 3.02
C TRP A 234 -19.63 12.67 1.97
N HIS A 235 -19.18 12.74 0.72
CA HIS A 235 -19.68 11.93 -0.40
C HIS A 235 -18.60 10.94 -0.83
N PHE A 236 -18.65 9.72 -0.30
CA PHE A 236 -17.72 8.64 -0.67
C PHE A 236 -18.33 7.76 -1.76
N GLN A 237 -17.57 7.46 -2.82
CA GLN A 237 -18.02 6.62 -3.94
C GLN A 237 -17.67 5.15 -3.71
N TRP A 238 -18.39 4.49 -2.80
CA TRP A 238 -18.14 3.09 -2.44
C TRP A 238 -18.46 2.10 -3.56
N ASP A 239 -19.56 2.31 -4.28
CA ASP A 239 -20.03 1.38 -5.32
C ASP A 239 -19.02 1.32 -6.47
N ASP A 240 -18.68 2.48 -7.04
CA ASP A 240 -17.73 2.59 -8.16
C ASP A 240 -16.34 2.09 -7.76
N THR A 241 -15.86 2.48 -6.58
CA THR A 241 -14.56 2.03 -6.07
C THR A 241 -14.56 0.54 -5.80
N GLY A 242 -15.64 0.00 -5.23
CA GLY A 242 -15.78 -1.41 -4.87
C GLY A 242 -15.72 -2.34 -6.08
N VAL A 243 -16.36 -1.95 -7.19
CA VAL A 243 -16.32 -2.70 -8.46
C VAL A 243 -14.89 -2.81 -8.97
N TRP A 244 -14.14 -1.71 -9.03
CA TRP A 244 -12.74 -1.74 -9.47
C TRP A 244 -11.84 -2.56 -8.55
N LEU A 245 -12.01 -2.45 -7.24
CA LEU A 245 -11.26 -3.24 -6.26
C LEU A 245 -11.51 -4.74 -6.42
N ALA A 246 -12.77 -5.13 -6.65
CA ALA A 246 -13.15 -6.51 -6.90
C ALA A 246 -12.55 -7.02 -8.22
N MET A 247 -12.65 -6.27 -9.31
CA MET A 247 -12.08 -6.64 -10.61
C MET A 247 -10.56 -6.83 -10.55
N LEU A 248 -9.84 -5.90 -9.91
CA LEU A 248 -8.38 -6.00 -9.74
C LEU A 248 -8.01 -7.19 -8.86
N GLY A 249 -8.72 -7.40 -7.75
CA GLY A 249 -8.51 -8.53 -6.85
C GLY A 249 -8.73 -9.88 -7.55
N MET A 250 -9.84 -10.04 -8.27
CA MET A 250 -10.14 -11.24 -9.06
C MET A 250 -9.06 -11.47 -10.14
N GLY A 251 -8.63 -10.42 -10.84
CA GLY A 251 -7.54 -10.49 -11.81
C GLY A 251 -6.23 -10.94 -11.16
N GLY A 252 -5.91 -10.44 -9.97
CA GLY A 252 -4.75 -10.85 -9.18
C GLY A 252 -4.80 -12.34 -8.79
N PHE A 253 -5.92 -12.82 -8.26
CA PHE A 253 -6.08 -14.25 -7.93
C PHE A 253 -6.03 -15.15 -9.16
N GLY A 254 -6.66 -14.73 -10.28
CA GLY A 254 -6.60 -15.45 -11.55
C GLY A 254 -5.17 -15.58 -12.08
N LEU A 255 -4.40 -14.48 -12.05
CA LEU A 255 -2.97 -14.51 -12.44
C LEU A 255 -2.14 -15.39 -11.51
N MET A 256 -2.43 -15.39 -10.21
CA MET A 256 -1.75 -16.29 -9.26
C MET A 256 -2.01 -17.75 -9.63
N ALA A 257 -3.26 -18.13 -9.84
CA ALA A 257 -3.63 -19.50 -10.21
C ALA A 257 -2.96 -19.95 -11.51
N VAL A 258 -2.93 -19.09 -12.54
CA VAL A 258 -2.25 -19.37 -13.81
C VAL A 258 -0.74 -19.51 -13.63
N ALA A 259 -0.12 -18.66 -12.81
CA ALA A 259 1.31 -18.74 -12.52
C ALA A 259 1.67 -20.05 -11.81
N GLU A 260 0.85 -20.48 -10.85
CA GLU A 260 1.06 -21.73 -10.12
C GLU A 260 0.85 -22.98 -11.00
N GLN A 261 -0.16 -22.98 -11.87
CA GLN A 261 -0.38 -24.07 -12.82
C GLN A 261 0.82 -24.26 -13.75
N ARG A 262 1.39 -23.17 -14.28
CA ARG A 262 2.56 -23.22 -15.18
C ARG A 262 3.87 -23.56 -14.48
N GLU A 263 3.97 -23.35 -13.16
CA GLU A 263 5.13 -23.83 -12.38
C GLU A 263 5.04 -25.34 -12.08
N ALA A 264 3.85 -25.95 -12.22
CA ALA A 264 3.60 -27.37 -11.94
C ALA A 264 3.72 -28.30 -13.17
N THR A 265 3.65 -27.73 -14.37
CA THR A 265 3.85 -28.41 -15.67
C THR A 265 5.28 -28.25 -16.15
#